data_AF-A0A7S0THF4-F1
#
_entry.id   AF-A0A7S0THF4-F1
#
_cell.length_a   1.000
_cell.length_b   1.000
_cell.length_c   1.000
_cell.angle_alpha   90.00
_cell.angle_beta   90.00
_cell.angle_gamma   90.00
#
_symmetry.space_group_name_H-M   'P 1'
#
loop_
_entity.id
_entity.type
_entity.pdbx_description
1 polymer ?
#
loop_
_entity_poly.entity_id
_entity_poly.type
_entity_poly.pdbx_seq_one_letter_code
_entity_poly.pdbx_strand_id
1 'polypeptide(L)'
;PGGAWQARPLYLKGLAEPLLIAECPDHGIPGKVWDGGLVLVEAFSANPSLVRGKRVLELGAGTALVGAAAMAFGASEVLATDLEEHLPVIHGTMELNSHVA
;
A
#
# COMPACT_ATOMS: atom_id res chain seq x y z
N PRO A 1 15.20 -7.59 8.86
CA PRO A 1 15.99 -6.57 9.59
C PRO A 1 15.42 -5.17 9.31
N GLY A 2 14.71 -4.48 10.21
CA GLY A 2 14.47 -4.67 11.63
C GLY A 2 13.87 -3.36 12.14
N GLY A 3 12.61 -3.10 11.82
CA GLY A 3 11.79 -2.06 12.44
C GLY A 3 10.53 -2.76 12.95
N ALA A 4 10.11 -2.49 14.19
CA ALA A 4 8.94 -3.11 14.81
C ALA A 4 7.65 -2.56 14.17
N TRP A 5 7.36 -2.95 12.93
CA TRP A 5 6.08 -2.67 12.31
C TRP A 5 5.09 -3.79 12.62
N GLN A 6 3.81 -3.44 12.66
CA GLN A 6 2.70 -4.36 12.83
C GLN A 6 1.91 -4.41 11.53
N ALA A 7 1.48 -5.61 11.14
CA ALA A 7 0.60 -5.77 10.00
C ALA A 7 -0.85 -5.48 10.41
N ARG A 8 -1.50 -4.55 9.74
CA ARG A 8 -2.93 -4.29 9.88
C ARG A 8 -3.68 -4.75 8.63
N PRO A 9 -4.72 -5.59 8.74
CA PRO A 9 -5.56 -5.92 7.61
C PRO A 9 -6.43 -4.72 7.20
N LEU A 10 -6.55 -4.51 5.88
CA LEU A 10 -7.48 -3.59 5.26
C LEU A 10 -8.35 -4.35 4.26
N TYR A 11 -9.65 -4.36 4.51
CA TYR A 11 -10.63 -5.00 3.65
C TYR A 11 -11.15 -3.98 2.63
N LEU A 12 -10.98 -4.30 1.34
CA LEU A 12 -11.49 -3.48 0.24
C LEU A 12 -12.51 -4.29 -0.56
N LYS A 13 -13.59 -3.63 -0.98
CA LYS A 13 -14.60 -4.27 -1.83
C LYS A 13 -13.95 -4.73 -3.15
N GLY A 14 -14.29 -5.95 -3.56
CA GLY A 14 -13.77 -6.54 -4.81
C GLY A 14 -12.47 -7.33 -4.65
N LEU A 15 -11.86 -7.34 -3.46
CA LEU A 15 -10.78 -8.27 -3.12
C LEU A 15 -11.35 -9.45 -2.32
N ALA A 16 -10.80 -10.65 -2.55
CA ALA A 16 -11.19 -11.85 -1.82
C ALA A 16 -10.51 -11.93 -0.44
N GLU A 17 -9.27 -11.44 -0.36
CA GLU A 17 -8.45 -11.38 0.86
C GLU A 17 -8.12 -9.92 1.19
N PRO A 18 -7.90 -9.57 2.47
CA PRO A 18 -7.50 -8.21 2.85
C PRO A 18 -6.07 -7.89 2.38
N LEU A 19 -5.80 -6.61 2.18
CA LEU A 19 -4.42 -6.12 2.08
C LEU A 19 -3.81 -6.04 3.48
N LEU A 20 -2.58 -6.52 3.61
CA LEU A 20 -1.84 -6.45 4.87
C LEU A 20 -0.88 -5.26 4.84
N ILE A 21 -1.17 -4.23 5.61
CA ILE A 21 -0.39 -2.98 5.60
C ILE A 21 0.56 -2.98 6.79
N ALA A 22 1.85 -2.82 6.54
CA ALA A 22 2.83 -2.58 7.59
C ALA A 22 2.68 -1.14 8.11
N GLU A 23 2.48 -1.00 9.42
CA GLU A 23 2.46 0.28 10.11
C GLU A 23 3.51 0.28 11.22
N CYS A 24 4.22 1.39 11.39
CA CYS A 24 5.18 1.57 12.48
C CYS A 24 4.87 2.87 13.23
N PRO A 25 3.91 2.83 14.17
CA PRO A 25 3.44 4.03 14.87
C PRO A 25 4.53 4.79 15.62
N ASP A 26 5.58 4.08 16.04
CA ASP A 26 6.73 4.63 16.76
C ASP A 26 7.65 5.50 15.87
N HIS A 27 7.52 5.43 14.54
CA HIS A 27 8.26 6.26 13.58
C HIS A 27 7.54 7.57 13.21
N GLY A 28 6.54 7.98 14.02
CA GLY A 28 5.86 9.27 13.84
C GLY A 28 4.80 9.30 12.73
N ILE A 29 4.61 10.46 12.10
CA ILE A 29 3.59 10.75 11.07
C ILE A 29 3.59 9.75 9.90
N PRO A 30 4.73 9.35 9.31
CA PRO A 30 4.73 8.55 8.09
C PRO A 30 4.51 7.05 8.31
N GLY A 31 4.69 6.55 9.54
CA GLY A 31 4.49 5.14 9.89
C GLY A 31 3.02 4.73 10.06
N LYS A 32 2.08 5.59 9.67
CA LYS A 32 0.63 5.42 9.85
C LYS A 32 -0.08 5.53 8.52
N VAL A 33 -1.19 4.81 8.40
CA VAL A 33 -2.15 5.04 7.32
C VAL A 33 -2.87 6.37 7.55
N TRP A 34 -2.92 7.18 6.49
CA TRP A 34 -3.65 8.44 6.46
C TRP A 34 -4.99 8.29 5.75
N ASP A 35 -6.00 9.02 6.23
CA ASP A 35 -7.36 8.99 5.67
C ASP A 35 -7.39 9.30 4.16
N GLY A 36 -6.51 10.17 3.68
CA GLY A 36 -6.39 10.47 2.25
C GLY A 36 -6.01 9.23 1.42
N GLY A 37 -5.13 8.38 1.94
CA GLY A 37 -4.78 7.10 1.31
C GLY A 37 -5.96 6.13 1.31
N LEU A 38 -6.71 6.04 2.42
CA LEU A 38 -7.92 5.22 2.52
C LEU A 38 -8.98 5.63 1.48
N VAL A 39 -9.23 6.94 1.33
CA VAL A 39 -10.18 7.46 0.33
C VAL A 39 -9.72 7.12 -1.10
N LEU A 40 -8.42 7.21 -1.38
CA LEU A 40 -7.89 6.90 -2.72
C LEU A 40 -8.02 5.42 -3.07
N VAL A 41 -7.74 4.51 -2.13
CA VAL A 41 -7.89 3.07 -2.39
C VAL A 41 -9.36 2.64 -2.52
N GLU A 42 -10.27 3.33 -1.84
CA GLU A 42 -11.72 3.15 -2.06
C GLU A 42 -12.12 3.59 -3.48
N ALA A 43 -11.49 4.64 -4.02
CA ALA A 43 -11.71 5.03 -5.42
C ALA A 43 -11.23 3.95 -6.41
N PHE A 44 -10.13 3.24 -6.12
CA PHE A 44 -9.68 2.11 -6.94
C PHE A 44 -10.65 0.92 -6.85
N SER A 45 -11.10 0.60 -5.64
CA SER A 45 -12.14 -0.40 -5.37
C SER A 45 -13.44 -0.11 -6.14
N ALA A 46 -13.88 1.15 -6.14
CA ALA A 46 -15.07 1.59 -6.86
C ALA A 46 -14.87 1.61 -8.40
N ASN A 47 -13.66 1.93 -8.88
CA ASN A 47 -13.34 1.98 -10.29
C ASN A 47 -11.92 1.44 -10.59
N PRO A 48 -11.75 0.11 -10.73
CA PRO A 48 -10.43 -0.49 -10.96
C PRO A 48 -9.75 -0.02 -12.25
N SER A 49 -10.50 0.50 -13.23
CA SER A 49 -9.93 1.00 -14.50
C SER A 49 -8.98 2.18 -14.33
N LEU A 50 -9.01 2.85 -13.17
CA LEU A 50 -8.06 3.91 -12.81
C LEU A 50 -6.62 3.42 -12.78
N VAL A 51 -6.39 2.14 -12.41
CA VAL A 51 -5.04 1.57 -12.24
C VAL A 51 -4.82 0.31 -13.08
N ARG A 52 -5.88 -0.43 -13.43
CA ARG A 52 -5.76 -1.71 -14.13
C ARG A 52 -4.98 -1.61 -15.45
N GLY A 53 -3.95 -2.45 -15.59
CA GLY A 53 -3.05 -2.53 -16.73
C GLY A 53 -2.04 -1.38 -16.84
N LYS A 54 -2.05 -0.42 -15.91
CA LYS A 54 -1.18 0.76 -15.94
C LYS A 54 0.06 0.56 -15.07
N ARG A 55 1.13 1.27 -15.44
CA ARG A 55 2.33 1.43 -14.62
C ARG A 55 2.10 2.59 -13.66
N VAL A 56 2.31 2.39 -12.37
CA VAL A 56 1.98 3.34 -11.30
C VAL A 56 3.25 3.74 -10.56
N LEU A 57 3.44 5.04 -10.39
CA LEU A 57 4.46 5.62 -9.51
C LEU A 57 3.74 6.28 -8.33
N GLU A 58 4.04 5.85 -7.11
CA GLU A 58 3.56 6.46 -5.86
C GLU A 58 4.69 7.28 -5.24
N LEU A 59 4.42 8.57 -4.99
CA LEU A 59 5.35 9.51 -4.36
C LEU A 59 4.88 9.76 -2.92
N GLY A 60 5.78 9.62 -1.94
CA GLY A 60 5.42 9.78 -0.53
C GLY A 60 4.54 8.63 -0.04
N ALA A 61 4.99 7.40 -0.31
CA ALA A 61 4.21 6.19 -0.08
C ALA A 61 3.91 5.91 1.40
N GLY A 62 4.76 6.35 2.33
CA GLY A 62 4.65 6.06 3.76
C GLY A 62 4.55 4.56 4.04
N THR A 63 3.32 4.07 4.23
CA THR A 63 3.02 2.64 4.44
C THR A 63 2.86 1.83 3.15
N ALA A 64 2.92 2.48 1.98
CA ALA A 64 2.64 1.92 0.65
C ALA A 64 1.24 1.33 0.48
N LEU A 65 0.26 1.82 1.25
CA LEU A 65 -1.14 1.44 1.12
C LEU A 65 -1.66 1.60 -0.33
N VAL A 66 -1.39 2.76 -0.96
CA VAL A 66 -1.96 3.07 -2.27
C VAL A 66 -1.31 2.22 -3.35
N GLY A 67 0.01 2.03 -3.30
CA GLY A 67 0.73 1.15 -4.20
C GLY A 67 0.28 -0.31 -4.09
N ALA A 68 0.13 -0.83 -2.87
CA ALA A 68 -0.38 -2.19 -2.65
C ALA A 68 -1.81 -2.36 -3.19
N ALA A 69 -2.68 -1.38 -2.99
CA ALA A 69 -4.02 -1.41 -3.57
C ALA A 69 -4.01 -1.31 -5.10
N ALA A 70 -3.15 -0.47 -5.68
CA ALA A 70 -3.03 -0.38 -7.13
C ALA A 70 -2.62 -1.73 -7.74
N MET A 71 -1.66 -2.43 -7.12
CA MET A 71 -1.25 -3.78 -7.48
C MET A 71 -2.43 -4.75 -7.41
N ALA A 72 -3.14 -4.79 -6.27
CA ALA A 72 -4.29 -5.68 -6.07
C ALA A 72 -5.46 -5.45 -7.04
N PHE A 73 -5.64 -4.22 -7.53
CA PHE A 73 -6.65 -3.89 -8.55
C PHE A 73 -6.15 -4.04 -10.00
N GLY A 74 -4.94 -4.59 -10.17
CA GLY A 74 -4.39 -5.06 -11.43
C GLY A 74 -3.52 -4.05 -12.16
N ALA A 75 -2.86 -3.12 -11.47
CA ALA A 75 -1.76 -2.35 -12.06
C ALA A 75 -0.70 -3.31 -12.65
N SER A 76 -0.12 -2.96 -13.79
CA SER A 76 0.89 -3.81 -14.47
C SER A 76 2.28 -3.69 -13.85
N GLU A 77 2.55 -2.57 -13.17
CA GLU A 77 3.79 -2.34 -12.42
C GLU A 77 3.48 -1.26 -11.37
N VAL A 78 4.06 -1.39 -10.18
CA VAL A 78 3.97 -0.38 -9.12
C VAL A 78 5.36 -0.09 -8.60
N LEU A 79 5.74 1.19 -8.62
CA LEU A 79 6.94 1.70 -7.96
C LEU A 79 6.49 2.64 -6.82
N ALA A 80 6.62 2.17 -5.58
CA ALA A 80 6.37 2.98 -4.39
C ALA A 80 7.68 3.64 -3.91
N THR A 81 7.65 4.95 -3.72
CA THR A 81 8.84 5.74 -3.39
C THR A 81 8.60 6.64 -2.19
N ASP A 82 9.63 6.76 -1.35
CA ASP A 82 9.67 7.67 -0.21
C ASP A 82 11.13 7.85 0.26
N LEU A 83 11.31 8.57 1.37
CA LEU A 83 12.60 8.72 2.05
C LEU A 83 13.13 7.36 2.56
N GLU A 84 14.45 7.26 2.69
CA GLU A 84 15.17 6.02 3.04
C GLU A 84 14.65 5.36 4.33
N GLU A 85 14.28 6.18 5.31
CA GLU A 85 13.73 5.73 6.60
C GLU A 85 12.38 4.99 6.51
N HIS A 86 11.65 5.13 5.40
CA HIS A 86 10.35 4.48 5.19
C HIS A 86 10.42 3.23 4.31
N LEU A 87 11.55 3.03 3.61
CA LEU A 87 11.73 1.85 2.75
C LEU A 87 11.49 0.53 3.49
N PRO A 88 11.90 0.32 4.76
CA PRO A 88 11.59 -0.92 5.47
C PRO A 88 10.08 -1.21 5.63
N VAL A 89 9.26 -0.17 5.83
CA VAL A 89 7.80 -0.30 5.95
C VAL A 89 7.18 -0.59 4.58
N ILE A 90 7.62 0.14 3.55
CA ILE A 90 7.20 -0.07 2.17
C ILE A 90 7.50 -1.50 1.72
N HIS A 91 8.72 -1.98 1.95
CA HIS A 91 9.11 -3.35 1.63
C HIS A 91 8.26 -4.37 2.40
N GLY A 92 8.02 -4.14 3.70
CA GLY A 92 7.13 -4.99 4.50
C GLY A 92 5.73 -5.10 3.90
N THR A 93 5.09 -3.98 3.56
CA THR A 93 3.78 -3.98 2.90
C THR A 93 3.82 -4.69 1.56
N MET A 94 4.80 -4.41 0.69
CA MET A 94 4.87 -5.04 -0.63
C MET A 94 5.10 -6.56 -0.55
N GLU A 95 5.97 -7.02 0.37
CA GLU A 95 6.23 -8.44 0.59
C GLU A 95 4.98 -9.18 1.09
N LEU A 96 4.28 -8.62 2.08
CA LEU A 96 3.04 -9.19 2.63
C LEU A 96 1.94 -9.36 1.56
N ASN A 97 1.93 -8.49 0.55
CA ASN A 97 0.92 -8.49 -0.52
C ASN A 97 1.47 -9.00 -1.86
N SER A 98 2.66 -9.61 -1.90
CA SER A 98 3.27 -10.08 -3.15
C SER A 98 2.44 -11.12 -3.91
N HIS A 99 1.48 -11.77 -3.24
CA HIS A 99 0.56 -12.74 -3.82
C HIS A 99 -0.61 -12.11 -4.60
N VAL A 100 -0.85 -10.79 -4.49
CA VAL A 100 -1.92 -10.08 -5.24
C VAL A 100 -1.40 -9.31 -6.45
N ALA A 101 -0.13 -9.49 -6.82
CA ALA A 101 0.49 -8.94 -8.03
C ALA A 101 0.13 -9.72 -9.30
#